data_AF-A0A812IWK3-F1
#
_entry.id   AF-A0A812IWK3-F1
#
_cell.length_a   1.000
_cell.length_b   1.000
_cell.length_c   1.000
_cell.angle_alpha   90.00
_cell.angle_beta   90.00
_cell.angle_gamma   90.00
#
_symmetry.space_group_name_H-M   'P 1'
#
loop_
_entity.id
_entity.type
_entity.pdbx_description
1 polymer ?
#
loop_
_entity_poly.entity_id
_entity_poly.type
_entity_poly.pdbx_seq_one_letter_code
_entity_poly.pdbx_strand_id
1 'polypeptide(L)'
;MAKAIVKKFLTRKEGSVLRAWVQRLDPDCERQVSQQQFLRYLRDAKYPEDPTALFEGLDEDGGGELSLQDLDEEDGSLYWNFQEFCVLKFRKGVEDFMRSMGSSNAWEQIEDMKISFTQFREGLQSLGWEEGHEDRIFDALSLDQRNLIKADMKWLDVECRRVARKEKARWLAVQEQRLRERRSKQRDPSEVLLEFKNMLKRKYGTLIRAWRRALCQRDTMTLQRSQFLKACSELGWRKDVRGMWQKMDRDSNGCVTLEEFDYESAQVLAHFSKFVTDSFRSYEVAFTVLDADRNNYVPFEEFSTRLGQLGFKHSTADLFAALDLQNTGRLYQEDFRFLEKWQTQPIDPDCAGSLILSPGQSQAVRSEESWFHPATTGAAGRFQSACKEVGWSEDVPGAWCALDKRKAGSLTLQDIDPSAGEALVSFRDWAVEQFGSVKTCFMVLDDDGSNEVTSFEFKQACRAYGYRGPAKLAFKALDTNGRGALCTDDVAFLDEWAG
;
A
#
# COMPACT_ATOMS: atom_id res chain seq x y z
N MET A 1 -15.66 -32.12 30.14
CA MET A 1 -15.03 -33.26 30.85
C MET A 1 -13.50 -33.17 30.81
N ALA A 2 -12.91 -32.90 29.65
CA ALA A 2 -11.46 -32.71 29.47
C ALA A 2 -10.85 -31.62 30.39
N LYS A 3 -11.45 -30.41 30.44
CA LYS A 3 -11.03 -29.31 31.34
C LYS A 3 -10.86 -29.75 32.80
N ALA A 4 -11.84 -30.47 33.36
CA ALA A 4 -11.79 -30.96 34.74
C ALA A 4 -10.69 -31.99 34.98
N ILE A 5 -10.43 -32.88 34.01
CA ILE A 5 -9.37 -33.90 34.10
C ILE A 5 -8.00 -33.22 34.11
N VAL A 6 -7.77 -32.30 33.16
CA VAL A 6 -6.49 -31.61 33.03
C VAL A 6 -6.23 -30.69 34.22
N LYS A 7 -7.24 -29.92 34.66
CA LYS A 7 -7.17 -29.09 35.87
C LYS A 7 -6.73 -29.92 37.07
N LYS A 8 -7.40 -31.05 37.33
CA LYS A 8 -7.07 -31.94 38.45
C LYS A 8 -5.65 -32.50 38.35
N PHE A 9 -5.19 -32.85 37.14
CA PHE A 9 -3.83 -33.37 36.93
C PHE A 9 -2.77 -32.29 37.17
N LEU A 10 -2.92 -31.11 36.57
CA LEU A 10 -1.98 -30.00 36.69
C LEU A 10 -1.91 -29.49 38.14
N THR A 11 -3.05 -29.32 38.82
CA THR A 11 -3.09 -28.96 40.25
C THR A 11 -2.35 -29.99 41.11
N ARG A 12 -2.49 -31.30 40.82
CA ARG A 12 -1.79 -32.35 41.60
C ARG A 12 -0.27 -32.35 41.37
N LYS A 13 0.18 -31.99 40.16
CA LYS A 13 1.59 -32.05 39.78
C LYS A 13 2.36 -30.78 40.11
N GLU A 14 1.78 -29.63 39.83
CA GLU A 14 2.45 -28.33 39.91
C GLU A 14 1.83 -27.41 40.98
N GLY A 15 0.75 -27.83 41.65
CA GLY A 15 0.07 -27.06 42.71
C GLY A 15 -1.10 -26.22 42.22
N SER A 16 -1.01 -25.62 41.03
CA SER A 16 -2.13 -24.91 40.38
C SER A 16 -2.01 -24.99 38.85
N VAL A 17 -3.12 -24.71 38.14
CA VAL A 17 -3.10 -24.65 36.67
C VAL A 17 -2.27 -23.44 36.22
N LEU A 18 -2.48 -22.29 36.85
CA LEU A 18 -1.69 -21.09 36.57
C LEU A 18 -0.18 -21.31 36.70
N ARG A 19 0.28 -22.01 37.74
CA ARG A 19 1.72 -22.32 37.90
C ARG A 19 2.21 -23.26 36.82
N ALA A 20 1.45 -24.31 36.50
CA ALA A 20 1.81 -25.20 35.39
C ALA A 20 1.92 -24.45 34.06
N TRP A 21 1.03 -23.47 33.84
CA TRP A 21 1.05 -22.61 32.67
C TRP A 21 2.33 -21.80 32.60
N VAL A 22 2.56 -20.93 33.59
CA VAL A 22 3.69 -19.99 33.62
C VAL A 22 5.04 -20.71 33.61
N GLN A 23 5.17 -21.83 34.34
CA GLN A 23 6.48 -22.45 34.56
C GLN A 23 6.84 -23.52 33.54
N ARG A 24 5.86 -24.13 32.86
CA ARG A 24 6.09 -25.34 32.04
C ARG A 24 5.50 -25.29 30.65
N LEU A 25 4.27 -24.80 30.53
CA LEU A 25 3.55 -24.82 29.25
C LEU A 25 3.90 -23.61 28.40
N ASP A 26 3.95 -22.41 29.00
CA ASP A 26 4.22 -21.15 28.32
C ASP A 26 5.35 -20.33 29.01
N PRO A 27 6.56 -20.91 29.16
CA PRO A 27 7.68 -20.20 29.78
C PRO A 27 8.18 -19.01 28.95
N ASP A 28 7.94 -19.04 27.63
CA ASP A 28 8.37 -18.01 26.68
C ASP A 28 7.30 -16.93 26.46
N CYS A 29 6.12 -17.08 27.07
CA CYS A 29 5.01 -16.12 27.03
C CYS A 29 4.46 -15.85 25.63
N GLU A 30 4.30 -16.94 24.87
CA GLU A 30 3.64 -17.02 23.58
C GLU A 30 2.10 -16.97 23.68
N ARG A 31 1.53 -17.09 24.90
CA ARG A 31 0.08 -17.06 25.25
C ARG A 31 -0.74 -18.25 24.74
N GLN A 32 -0.18 -19.03 23.84
CA GLN A 32 -0.77 -20.21 23.26
C GLN A 32 0.26 -21.33 23.23
N VAL A 33 -0.21 -22.57 23.38
CA VAL A 33 0.61 -23.75 23.37
C VAL A 33 0.09 -24.72 22.33
N SER A 34 0.95 -25.10 21.40
CA SER A 34 0.59 -26.02 20.33
C SER A 34 0.34 -27.42 20.84
N GLN A 35 -0.46 -28.18 20.09
CA GLN A 35 -0.69 -29.60 20.37
C GLN A 35 0.61 -30.36 20.64
N GLN A 36 1.64 -30.14 19.83
CA GLN A 36 2.92 -30.84 20.01
C GLN A 36 3.60 -30.52 21.34
N GLN A 37 3.63 -29.24 21.74
CA GLN A 37 4.23 -28.81 23.01
C GLN A 37 3.42 -29.35 24.21
N PHE A 38 2.09 -29.27 24.14
CA PHE A 38 1.20 -29.73 25.20
C PHE A 38 1.30 -31.25 25.41
N LEU A 39 1.25 -32.04 24.33
CA LEU A 39 1.38 -33.50 24.40
C LEU A 39 2.77 -33.92 24.91
N ARG A 40 3.83 -33.19 24.53
CA ARG A 40 5.19 -33.41 25.03
C ARG A 40 5.25 -33.21 26.55
N TYR A 41 4.71 -32.10 27.04
CA TYR A 41 4.65 -31.82 28.48
C TYR A 41 3.90 -32.92 29.25
N LEU A 42 2.71 -33.32 28.80
CA LEU A 42 1.93 -34.36 29.50
C LEU A 42 2.64 -35.72 29.52
N ARG A 43 3.35 -36.06 28.45
CA ARG A 43 4.19 -37.27 28.38
C ARG A 43 5.34 -37.21 29.38
N ASP A 44 6.05 -36.10 29.43
CA ASP A 44 7.17 -35.89 30.37
C ASP A 44 6.69 -35.86 31.83
N ALA A 45 5.50 -35.31 32.08
CA ALA A 45 4.83 -35.30 33.37
C ALA A 45 4.25 -36.67 33.79
N LYS A 46 4.35 -37.69 32.93
CA LYS A 46 3.82 -39.05 33.09
C LYS A 46 2.30 -39.08 33.28
N TYR A 47 1.57 -38.42 32.38
CA TYR A 47 0.13 -38.56 32.28
C TYR A 47 -0.25 -40.03 31.97
N PRO A 48 -1.25 -40.63 32.66
CA PRO A 48 -1.47 -42.07 32.64
C PRO A 48 -2.15 -42.62 31.37
N GLU A 49 -2.84 -41.77 30.62
CA GLU A 49 -3.62 -42.16 29.42
C GLU A 49 -3.03 -41.49 28.17
N ASP A 50 -3.63 -41.75 26.99
CA ASP A 50 -3.26 -41.02 25.76
C ASP A 50 -3.77 -39.56 25.85
N PRO A 51 -2.86 -38.56 25.84
CA PRO A 51 -3.27 -37.16 25.95
C PRO A 51 -3.91 -36.59 24.68
N THR A 52 -3.94 -37.34 23.57
CA THR A 52 -4.51 -36.87 22.28
C THR A 52 -5.99 -36.51 22.40
N ALA A 53 -6.80 -37.43 22.93
CA ALA A 53 -8.23 -37.21 23.16
C ALA A 53 -8.50 -36.10 24.20
N LEU A 54 -7.55 -35.88 25.11
CA LEU A 54 -7.63 -34.80 26.08
C LEU A 54 -7.44 -33.44 25.40
N PHE A 55 -6.49 -33.32 24.48
CA PHE A 55 -6.27 -32.11 23.69
C PHE A 55 -7.48 -31.78 22.81
N GLU A 56 -7.99 -32.75 22.06
CA GLU A 56 -9.17 -32.57 21.20
C GLU A 56 -10.41 -32.12 22.00
N GLY A 57 -10.54 -32.56 23.24
CA GLY A 57 -11.62 -32.12 24.13
C GLY A 57 -11.39 -30.75 24.80
N LEU A 58 -10.20 -30.17 24.69
CA LEU A 58 -9.85 -28.82 25.17
C LEU A 58 -9.88 -27.79 24.04
N ASP A 59 -9.48 -28.20 22.83
CA ASP A 59 -9.44 -27.40 21.60
C ASP A 59 -10.83 -27.35 20.94
N GLU A 60 -11.80 -26.77 21.66
CA GLU A 60 -13.21 -26.73 21.25
C GLU A 60 -13.41 -25.93 19.94
N ASP A 61 -12.54 -24.97 19.64
CA ASP A 61 -12.56 -24.18 18.39
C ASP A 61 -11.77 -24.84 17.24
N GLY A 62 -11.06 -25.95 17.50
CA GLY A 62 -10.28 -26.67 16.50
C GLY A 62 -9.10 -25.86 15.94
N GLY A 63 -8.62 -24.89 16.72
CA GLY A 63 -7.50 -24.01 16.34
C GLY A 63 -6.15 -24.73 16.35
N GLY A 64 -6.06 -25.89 17.01
CA GLY A 64 -4.83 -26.65 17.18
C GLY A 64 -3.87 -26.07 18.22
N GLU A 65 -4.35 -25.10 19.01
CA GLU A 65 -3.60 -24.37 20.02
C GLU A 65 -4.47 -24.21 21.27
N LEU A 66 -3.87 -24.30 22.46
CA LEU A 66 -4.57 -24.05 23.73
C LEU A 66 -4.04 -22.80 24.40
N SER A 67 -4.93 -21.97 24.93
CA SER A 67 -4.63 -20.87 25.84
C SER A 67 -4.88 -21.28 27.29
N LEU A 68 -4.44 -20.46 28.24
CA LEU A 68 -4.75 -20.69 29.66
C LEU A 68 -6.26 -20.72 29.91
N GLN A 69 -7.04 -19.91 29.19
CA GLN A 69 -8.50 -19.85 29.32
C GLN A 69 -9.18 -21.15 28.88
N ASP A 70 -8.58 -21.89 27.95
CA ASP A 70 -9.08 -23.20 27.50
C ASP A 70 -8.83 -24.29 28.55
N LEU A 71 -7.78 -24.14 29.36
CA LEU A 71 -7.47 -25.04 30.47
C LEU A 71 -8.29 -24.69 31.73
N ASP A 72 -8.36 -23.40 32.06
CA ASP A 72 -8.99 -22.86 33.25
C ASP A 72 -9.40 -21.39 33.02
N GLU A 73 -10.70 -21.16 32.91
CA GLU A 73 -11.26 -19.83 32.61
C GLU A 73 -10.97 -18.80 33.73
N GLU A 74 -10.96 -19.24 34.99
CA GLU A 74 -10.72 -18.37 36.14
C GLU A 74 -9.25 -17.94 36.19
N ASP A 75 -8.32 -18.91 36.13
CA ASP A 75 -6.88 -18.62 36.13
C ASP A 75 -6.48 -17.84 34.86
N GLY A 76 -7.12 -18.12 33.72
CA GLY A 76 -6.93 -17.40 32.46
C GLY A 76 -7.30 -15.91 32.57
N SER A 77 -8.50 -15.62 33.09
CA SER A 77 -8.97 -14.24 33.26
C SER A 77 -8.12 -13.49 34.29
N LEU A 78 -7.80 -14.12 35.42
CA LEU A 78 -6.97 -13.53 36.48
C LEU A 78 -5.59 -13.15 35.96
N TYR A 79 -4.93 -14.08 35.25
CA TYR A 79 -3.57 -13.83 34.75
C TYR A 79 -3.56 -12.79 33.64
N TRP A 80 -4.54 -12.82 32.73
CA TRP A 80 -4.69 -11.78 31.70
C TRP A 80 -4.81 -10.39 32.33
N ASN A 81 -5.72 -10.22 33.29
CA ASN A 81 -5.93 -8.95 33.98
C ASN A 81 -4.64 -8.47 34.68
N PHE A 82 -3.90 -9.41 35.29
CA PHE A 82 -2.62 -9.11 35.93
C PHE A 82 -1.56 -8.66 34.91
N GLN A 83 -1.45 -9.34 33.77
CA GLN A 83 -0.54 -8.95 32.70
C GLN A 83 -0.86 -7.55 32.17
N GLU A 84 -2.15 -7.26 31.89
CA GLU A 84 -2.57 -5.93 31.44
C GLU A 84 -2.27 -4.85 32.49
N PHE A 85 -2.57 -5.10 33.76
CA PHE A 85 -2.24 -4.19 34.84
C PHE A 85 -0.75 -3.89 34.91
N CYS A 86 0.09 -4.93 34.87
CA CYS A 86 1.54 -4.76 34.93
C CYS A 86 2.07 -3.96 33.74
N VAL A 87 1.62 -4.24 32.52
CA VAL A 87 2.07 -3.51 31.33
C VAL A 87 1.66 -2.03 31.38
N LEU A 88 0.47 -1.74 31.91
CA LEU A 88 -0.03 -0.37 32.07
C LEU A 88 0.79 0.42 33.10
N LYS A 89 1.16 -0.22 34.23
CA LYS A 89 1.86 0.44 35.34
C LYS A 89 3.38 0.48 35.15
N PHE A 90 3.97 -0.57 34.58
CA PHE A 90 5.41 -0.78 34.48
C PHE A 90 5.87 -0.74 33.02
N ARG A 91 5.67 0.40 32.34
CA ARG A 91 5.96 0.54 30.90
C ARG A 91 7.43 0.34 30.54
N LYS A 92 8.34 0.43 31.53
CA LYS A 92 9.79 0.17 31.35
C LYS A 92 10.19 -1.28 31.64
N GLY A 93 9.20 -2.16 31.84
CA GLY A 93 9.43 -3.60 32.00
C GLY A 93 9.77 -4.01 33.43
N VAL A 94 10.52 -5.10 33.57
CA VAL A 94 10.77 -5.77 34.84
C VAL A 94 11.53 -4.90 35.85
N GLU A 95 12.43 -4.04 35.39
CA GLU A 95 13.22 -3.20 36.30
C GLU A 95 12.36 -2.16 37.03
N ASP A 96 11.33 -1.66 36.36
CA ASP A 96 10.35 -0.72 36.91
C ASP A 96 9.47 -1.41 37.96
N PHE A 97 9.06 -2.65 37.67
CA PHE A 97 8.36 -3.50 38.61
C PHE A 97 9.21 -3.79 39.86
N MET A 98 10.46 -4.24 39.68
CA MET A 98 11.34 -4.60 40.80
C MET A 98 11.60 -3.39 41.71
N ARG A 99 11.81 -2.20 41.14
CA ARG A 99 12.01 -0.96 41.91
C ARG A 99 10.75 -0.50 42.63
N SER A 100 9.58 -0.72 42.06
CA SER A 100 8.29 -0.32 42.64
C SER A 100 7.85 -1.23 43.78
N MET A 101 8.17 -2.53 43.70
CA MET A 101 7.79 -3.54 44.69
C MET A 101 8.85 -3.76 45.77
N GLY A 102 10.11 -3.45 45.46
CA GLY A 102 11.24 -3.66 46.36
C GLY A 102 11.38 -2.63 47.48
N SER A 103 12.30 -2.90 48.40
CA SER A 103 12.60 -1.99 49.51
C SER A 103 13.30 -0.70 49.02
N SER A 104 13.09 0.41 49.74
CA SER A 104 13.64 1.75 49.47
C SER A 104 15.18 1.86 49.59
N ASN A 105 15.89 0.73 49.71
CA ASN A 105 17.35 0.71 49.77
C ASN A 105 17.94 1.01 48.40
N ALA A 106 18.16 2.30 48.11
CA ALA A 106 18.70 2.81 46.85
C ALA A 106 20.07 2.21 46.42
N TRP A 107 20.74 1.46 47.31
CA TRP A 107 22.05 0.84 47.08
C TRP A 107 21.99 -0.63 46.66
N GLU A 108 20.83 -1.28 46.73
CA GLU A 108 20.68 -2.68 46.33
C GLU A 108 20.64 -2.78 44.80
N GLN A 109 21.45 -3.68 44.22
CA GLN A 109 21.41 -3.95 42.79
C GLN A 109 20.12 -4.71 42.44
N ILE A 110 19.47 -4.35 41.32
CA ILE A 110 18.20 -4.97 40.91
C ILE A 110 18.33 -6.50 40.76
N GLU A 111 19.50 -7.00 40.37
CA GLU A 111 19.70 -8.45 40.20
C GLU A 111 19.61 -9.24 41.51
N ASP A 112 19.93 -8.61 42.64
CA ASP A 112 19.92 -9.25 43.97
C ASP A 112 18.59 -9.04 44.71
N MET A 113 17.73 -8.16 44.19
CA MET A 113 16.45 -7.82 44.84
C MET A 113 15.53 -9.04 44.91
N LYS A 114 15.00 -9.28 46.11
CA LYS A 114 14.01 -10.31 46.39
C LYS A 114 12.76 -9.67 46.92
N ILE A 115 11.64 -9.92 46.25
CA ILE A 115 10.34 -9.40 46.66
C ILE A 115 9.60 -10.50 47.42
N SER A 116 9.31 -10.25 48.69
CA SER A 116 8.47 -11.16 49.48
C SER A 116 7.01 -11.06 49.07
N PHE A 117 6.21 -12.07 49.43
CA PHE A 117 4.75 -12.04 49.20
C PHE A 117 4.08 -10.80 49.80
N THR A 118 4.51 -10.35 50.99
CA THR A 118 3.94 -9.17 51.65
C THR A 118 4.22 -7.90 50.84
N GLN A 119 5.44 -7.74 50.34
CA GLN A 119 5.83 -6.61 49.50
C GLN A 119 5.07 -6.61 48.17
N PHE A 120 4.95 -7.78 47.53
CA PHE A 120 4.21 -7.93 46.29
C PHE A 120 2.73 -7.53 46.44
N ARG A 121 2.05 -8.07 47.46
CA ARG A 121 0.64 -7.78 47.73
C ARG A 121 0.40 -6.31 48.05
N GLU A 122 1.15 -5.74 48.97
CA GLU A 122 1.00 -4.33 49.37
C GLU A 122 1.34 -3.37 48.23
N GLY A 123 2.39 -3.69 47.45
CA GLY A 123 2.79 -2.92 46.28
C GLY A 123 1.70 -2.91 45.21
N LEU A 124 1.15 -4.08 44.85
CA LEU A 124 0.05 -4.15 43.87
C LEU A 124 -1.19 -3.37 44.33
N GLN A 125 -1.61 -3.54 45.58
CA GLN A 125 -2.77 -2.82 46.14
C GLN A 125 -2.54 -1.31 46.13
N SER A 126 -1.34 -0.84 46.49
CA SER A 126 -1.00 0.59 46.46
C SER A 126 -1.05 1.19 45.06
N LEU A 127 -0.82 0.37 44.03
CA LEU A 127 -0.85 0.77 42.62
C LEU A 127 -2.24 0.63 41.99
N GLY A 128 -3.22 0.14 42.75
CA GLY A 128 -4.63 0.03 42.35
C GLY A 128 -5.03 -1.34 41.79
N TRP A 129 -4.37 -2.42 42.21
CA TRP A 129 -4.86 -3.78 41.92
C TRP A 129 -6.06 -4.11 42.82
N GLU A 130 -7.20 -4.43 42.21
CA GLU A 130 -8.48 -4.67 42.92
C GLU A 130 -9.04 -6.09 42.72
N GLU A 131 -8.50 -6.87 41.78
CA GLU A 131 -8.97 -8.22 41.42
C GLU A 131 -8.67 -9.26 42.52
N GLY A 132 -7.77 -8.96 43.46
CA GLY A 132 -7.35 -9.88 44.52
C GLY A 132 -6.50 -11.05 44.02
N HIS A 133 -6.54 -12.17 44.76
CA HIS A 133 -5.82 -13.42 44.45
C HIS A 133 -4.30 -13.26 44.23
N GLU A 134 -3.69 -12.31 44.93
CA GLU A 134 -2.24 -12.06 44.84
C GLU A 134 -1.42 -13.28 45.27
N ASP A 135 -1.97 -14.11 46.17
CA ASP A 135 -1.39 -15.39 46.60
C ASP A 135 -1.26 -16.37 45.44
N ARG A 136 -2.34 -16.56 44.66
CA ARG A 136 -2.35 -17.47 43.50
C ARG A 136 -1.38 -16.99 42.41
N ILE A 137 -1.33 -15.68 42.17
CA ILE A 137 -0.40 -15.08 41.19
C ILE A 137 1.04 -15.23 41.66
N PHE A 138 1.33 -14.91 42.92
CA PHE A 138 2.68 -15.00 43.49
C PHE A 138 3.19 -16.44 43.46
N ASP A 139 2.37 -17.40 43.90
CA ASP A 139 2.72 -18.83 43.90
C ASP A 139 2.95 -19.37 42.49
N ALA A 140 2.26 -18.83 41.48
CA ALA A 140 2.48 -19.23 40.09
C ALA A 140 3.78 -18.67 39.51
N LEU A 141 4.13 -17.43 39.84
CA LEU A 141 5.31 -16.74 39.31
C LEU A 141 6.60 -17.14 40.04
N SER A 142 6.59 -17.24 41.37
CA SER A 142 7.78 -17.47 42.18
C SER A 142 8.28 -18.91 42.03
N LEU A 143 9.45 -19.10 41.43
CA LEU A 143 10.04 -20.44 41.27
C LEU A 143 10.20 -21.18 42.61
N ASP A 144 10.70 -20.47 43.64
CA ASP A 144 10.96 -21.03 44.98
C ASP A 144 9.78 -20.92 45.96
N GLN A 145 8.67 -20.29 45.53
CA GLN A 145 7.46 -20.01 46.31
C GLN A 145 7.73 -19.20 47.59
N ARG A 146 8.83 -18.45 47.63
CA ARG A 146 9.21 -17.62 48.79
C ARG A 146 9.47 -16.20 48.39
N ASN A 147 10.16 -16.00 47.28
CA ASN A 147 10.50 -14.67 46.77
C ASN A 147 10.31 -14.61 45.26
N LEU A 148 9.92 -13.44 44.77
CA LEU A 148 10.03 -13.11 43.37
C LEU A 148 11.38 -12.46 43.11
N ILE A 149 12.05 -12.95 42.07
CA ILE A 149 13.28 -12.37 41.53
C ILE A 149 13.04 -11.84 40.12
N LYS A 150 13.97 -11.04 39.59
CA LYS A 150 13.91 -10.49 38.22
C LYS A 150 13.62 -11.57 37.17
N ALA A 151 14.17 -12.78 37.34
CA ALA A 151 14.01 -13.87 36.39
C ALA A 151 12.55 -14.38 36.29
N ASP A 152 11.79 -14.34 37.38
CA ASP A 152 10.40 -14.80 37.43
C ASP A 152 9.45 -13.85 36.67
N MET A 153 9.89 -12.61 36.45
CA MET A 153 9.11 -11.53 35.84
C MET A 153 9.59 -11.15 34.43
N LYS A 154 10.45 -11.96 33.80
CA LYS A 154 10.97 -11.69 32.43
C LYS A 154 9.88 -11.56 31.37
N TRP A 155 8.74 -12.22 31.58
CA TRP A 155 7.56 -12.12 30.73
C TRP A 155 7.08 -10.67 30.56
N LEU A 156 7.29 -9.81 31.59
CA LEU A 156 6.86 -8.42 31.55
C LEU A 156 7.62 -7.62 30.48
N ASP A 157 8.93 -7.87 30.31
CA ASP A 157 9.72 -7.24 29.25
C ASP A 157 9.27 -7.69 27.85
N VAL A 158 8.86 -8.96 27.71
CA VAL A 158 8.30 -9.49 26.46
C VAL A 158 6.99 -8.78 26.14
N GLU A 159 6.09 -8.67 27.11
CA GLU A 159 4.78 -8.06 26.92
C GLU A 159 4.85 -6.55 26.71
N CYS A 160 5.67 -5.82 27.48
CA CYS A 160 5.89 -4.40 27.25
C CYS A 160 6.43 -4.11 25.84
N ARG A 161 7.37 -4.94 25.34
CA ARG A 161 7.85 -4.84 23.95
C ARG A 161 6.73 -5.10 22.94
N ARG A 162 5.92 -6.13 23.17
CA ARG A 162 4.78 -6.50 22.32
C ARG A 162 3.78 -5.36 22.18
N VAL A 163 3.39 -4.75 23.30
CA VAL A 163 2.48 -3.58 23.32
C VAL A 163 3.11 -2.36 22.67
N ALA A 164 4.37 -2.04 22.98
CA ALA A 164 5.05 -0.89 22.39
C ALA A 164 5.15 -0.99 20.85
N ARG A 165 5.42 -2.19 20.31
CA ARG A 165 5.43 -2.43 18.86
C ARG A 165 4.06 -2.25 18.25
N LYS A 166 3.01 -2.76 18.89
CA LYS A 166 1.62 -2.60 18.45
C LYS A 166 1.21 -1.12 18.43
N GLU A 167 1.52 -0.37 19.50
CA GLU A 167 1.26 1.08 19.57
C GLU A 167 2.01 1.84 18.47
N LYS A 168 3.30 1.53 18.26
CA LYS A 168 4.11 2.12 17.18
C LYS A 168 3.53 1.83 15.79
N ALA A 169 3.11 0.58 15.53
CA ALA A 169 2.49 0.18 14.27
C ALA A 169 1.18 0.94 14.02
N ARG A 170 0.30 1.04 15.02
CA ARG A 170 -0.94 1.83 14.93
C ARG A 170 -0.65 3.30 14.68
N TRP A 171 0.34 3.87 15.37
CA TRP A 171 0.74 5.26 15.15
C TRP A 171 1.23 5.50 13.72
N LEU A 172 2.08 4.61 13.18
CA LEU A 172 2.58 4.68 11.81
C LEU A 172 1.44 4.57 10.78
N ALA A 173 0.49 3.66 10.98
CA ALA A 173 -0.67 3.50 10.10
C ALA A 173 -1.51 4.79 10.04
N VAL A 174 -1.76 5.41 11.19
CA VAL A 174 -2.46 6.70 11.27
C VAL A 174 -1.69 7.82 10.55
N GLN A 175 -0.36 7.86 10.66
CA GLN A 175 0.45 8.85 9.92
C GLN A 175 0.37 8.60 8.41
N GLU A 176 0.47 7.36 7.96
CA GLU A 176 0.39 7.00 6.55
C GLU A 176 -0.98 7.36 5.97
N GLN A 177 -2.07 7.03 6.67
CA GLN A 177 -3.41 7.41 6.27
C GLN A 177 -3.56 8.93 6.15
N ARG A 178 -3.07 9.70 7.13
CA ARG A 178 -3.08 11.17 7.06
C ARG A 178 -2.29 11.71 5.87
N LEU A 179 -1.15 11.11 5.56
CA LEU A 179 -0.37 11.49 4.38
C LEU A 179 -1.10 11.17 3.08
N ARG A 180 -1.73 10.00 2.98
CA ARG A 180 -2.56 9.60 1.84
C ARG A 180 -3.74 10.55 1.66
N GLU A 181 -4.46 10.90 2.74
CA GLU A 181 -5.55 11.88 2.69
C GLU A 181 -5.08 13.28 2.30
N ARG A 182 -3.89 13.71 2.75
CA ARG A 182 -3.32 14.99 2.34
C ARG A 182 -2.96 14.97 0.85
N ARG A 183 -2.43 13.86 0.34
CA ARG A 183 -2.14 13.66 -1.08
C ARG A 183 -3.41 13.61 -1.91
N SER A 184 -4.47 12.92 -1.46
CA SER A 184 -5.74 12.83 -2.18
C SER A 184 -6.51 14.15 -2.20
N LYS A 185 -6.39 14.97 -1.15
CA LYS A 185 -6.94 16.34 -1.11
C LYS A 185 -6.14 17.34 -1.95
N GLN A 186 -4.89 17.03 -2.29
CA GLN A 186 -4.12 17.84 -3.22
C GLN A 186 -4.69 17.61 -4.63
N ARG A 187 -5.21 18.66 -5.27
CA ARG A 187 -5.76 18.55 -6.63
C ARG A 187 -4.70 17.98 -7.57
N ASP A 188 -5.08 17.02 -8.41
CA ASP A 188 -4.19 16.44 -9.41
C ASP A 188 -3.60 17.58 -10.27
N PRO A 189 -2.27 17.75 -10.29
CA PRO A 189 -1.61 18.74 -11.14
C PRO A 189 -2.03 18.65 -12.61
N SER A 190 -2.42 17.45 -13.08
CA SER A 190 -2.90 17.20 -14.44
C SER A 190 -4.23 17.90 -14.73
N GLU A 191 -5.17 17.88 -13.78
CA GLU A 191 -6.45 18.59 -13.91
C GLU A 191 -6.24 20.11 -13.93
N VAL A 192 -5.37 20.61 -13.03
CA VAL A 192 -5.06 22.04 -12.95
C VAL A 192 -4.36 22.53 -14.22
N LEU A 193 -3.46 21.71 -14.79
CA LEU A 193 -2.81 21.99 -16.07
C LEU A 193 -3.82 22.02 -17.23
N LEU A 194 -4.80 21.11 -17.26
CA LEU A 194 -5.85 21.10 -18.27
C LEU A 194 -6.72 22.36 -18.20
N GLU A 195 -7.12 22.78 -17.00
CA GLU A 195 -7.84 24.03 -16.80
C GLU A 195 -7.03 25.26 -17.27
N PHE A 196 -5.71 25.26 -17.02
CA PHE A 196 -4.81 26.31 -17.47
C PHE A 196 -4.73 26.35 -19.01
N LYS A 197 -4.55 25.20 -19.67
CA LYS A 197 -4.60 25.08 -21.13
C LYS A 197 -5.93 25.59 -21.71
N ASN A 198 -7.04 25.25 -21.09
CA ASN A 198 -8.37 25.71 -21.52
C ASN A 198 -8.56 27.22 -21.37
N MET A 199 -7.98 27.83 -20.33
CA MET A 199 -7.95 29.29 -20.18
C MET A 199 -7.11 29.94 -21.28
N LEU A 200 -5.94 29.39 -21.59
CA LEU A 200 -5.08 29.86 -22.66
C LEU A 200 -5.75 29.76 -24.04
N LYS A 201 -6.39 28.61 -24.36
CA LYS A 201 -7.17 28.45 -25.60
C LYS A 201 -8.28 29.51 -25.70
N ARG A 202 -9.03 29.77 -24.63
CA ARG A 202 -10.08 30.81 -24.62
C ARG A 202 -9.54 32.22 -24.85
N LYS A 203 -8.36 32.55 -24.31
CA LYS A 203 -7.78 33.90 -24.40
C LYS A 203 -7.03 34.16 -25.69
N TYR A 204 -6.35 33.14 -26.23
CA TYR A 204 -5.45 33.27 -27.38
C TYR A 204 -5.91 32.50 -28.63
N GLY A 205 -6.99 31.73 -28.57
CA GLY A 205 -7.49 30.90 -29.67
C GLY A 205 -6.80 29.53 -29.71
N THR A 206 -5.48 29.51 -29.91
CA THR A 206 -4.68 28.26 -29.97
C THR A 206 -3.63 28.21 -28.86
N LEU A 207 -3.23 27.00 -28.47
CA LEU A 207 -2.15 26.82 -27.48
C LEU A 207 -0.79 27.25 -28.02
N ILE A 208 -0.54 27.12 -29.32
CA ILE A 208 0.69 27.61 -29.97
C ILE A 208 0.77 29.13 -29.88
N ARG A 209 -0.34 29.83 -30.16
CA ARG A 209 -0.39 31.30 -30.02
C ARG A 209 -0.22 31.71 -28.55
N ALA A 210 -0.86 31.01 -27.62
CA ALA A 210 -0.67 31.23 -26.20
C ALA A 210 0.78 31.02 -25.75
N TRP A 211 1.42 29.96 -26.24
CA TRP A 211 2.82 29.64 -25.99
C TRP A 211 3.71 30.79 -26.42
N ARG A 212 3.60 31.24 -27.67
CA ARG A 212 4.45 32.31 -28.22
C ARG A 212 4.18 33.69 -27.62
N ARG A 213 2.91 34.02 -27.32
CA ARG A 213 2.53 35.36 -26.82
C ARG A 213 2.63 35.53 -25.32
N ALA A 214 2.28 34.50 -24.56
CA ALA A 214 2.12 34.62 -23.11
C ALA A 214 3.25 33.95 -22.34
N LEU A 215 3.67 32.76 -22.77
CA LEU A 215 4.61 31.92 -22.01
C LEU A 215 6.06 32.17 -22.45
N CYS A 216 6.32 32.11 -23.75
CA CYS A 216 7.64 32.19 -24.36
C CYS A 216 7.81 33.51 -25.14
N GLN A 217 7.67 34.63 -24.43
CA GLN A 217 7.81 35.97 -25.00
C GLN A 217 9.26 36.14 -25.51
N ARG A 218 9.46 36.12 -26.85
CA ARG A 218 10.72 36.17 -27.65
C ARG A 218 10.99 34.92 -28.51
N ASP A 219 10.05 33.97 -28.61
CA ASP A 219 10.18 32.79 -29.48
C ASP A 219 11.47 31.98 -29.21
N THR A 220 11.89 31.87 -27.94
CA THR A 220 13.05 31.06 -27.55
C THR A 220 12.79 29.55 -27.66
N MET A 221 11.55 29.15 -27.96
CA MET A 221 11.04 27.77 -28.07
C MET A 221 11.18 26.88 -26.82
N THR A 222 11.96 27.32 -25.84
CA THR A 222 12.03 26.76 -24.49
C THR A 222 11.44 27.78 -23.50
N LEU A 223 10.65 27.29 -22.56
CA LEU A 223 10.08 28.05 -21.45
C LEU A 223 10.85 27.74 -20.16
N GLN A 224 11.44 28.74 -19.51
CA GLN A 224 12.10 28.56 -18.22
C GLN A 224 11.12 28.73 -17.05
N ARG A 225 11.45 28.14 -15.90
CA ARG A 225 10.59 28.18 -14.69
C ARG A 225 10.23 29.59 -14.25
N SER A 226 11.20 30.51 -14.26
CA SER A 226 11.00 31.90 -13.87
C SER A 226 10.05 32.64 -14.82
N GLN A 227 10.15 32.37 -16.13
CA GLN A 227 9.28 32.92 -17.16
C GLN A 227 7.85 32.39 -17.00
N PHE A 228 7.69 31.09 -16.73
CA PHE A 228 6.38 30.50 -16.49
C PHE A 228 5.68 31.07 -15.27
N LEU A 229 6.38 31.19 -14.14
CA LEU A 229 5.83 31.79 -12.92
C LEU A 229 5.38 33.24 -13.16
N LYS A 230 6.20 34.02 -13.89
CA LYS A 230 5.85 35.38 -14.28
C LYS A 230 4.61 35.41 -15.18
N ALA A 231 4.56 34.56 -16.20
CA ALA A 231 3.42 34.47 -17.11
C ALA A 231 2.12 34.07 -16.38
N CYS A 232 2.17 33.10 -15.47
CA CYS A 232 1.02 32.74 -14.63
C CYS A 232 0.52 33.93 -13.79
N SER A 233 1.44 34.70 -13.21
CA SER A 233 1.10 35.92 -12.46
C SER A 233 0.43 36.98 -13.34
N GLU A 234 0.98 37.25 -14.53
CA GLU A 234 0.42 38.21 -15.50
C GLU A 234 -0.93 37.77 -16.06
N LEU A 235 -1.14 36.46 -16.21
CA LEU A 235 -2.41 35.88 -16.63
C LEU A 235 -3.46 35.83 -15.51
N GLY A 236 -3.10 36.21 -14.28
CA GLY A 236 -4.00 36.17 -13.13
C GLY A 236 -4.32 34.75 -12.64
N TRP A 237 -3.48 33.77 -12.98
CA TRP A 237 -3.67 32.39 -12.55
C TRP A 237 -3.27 32.21 -11.09
N ARG A 238 -4.23 31.80 -10.24
CA ARG A 238 -4.04 31.68 -8.78
C ARG A 238 -4.05 30.24 -8.25
N LYS A 239 -4.17 29.25 -9.14
CA LYS A 239 -4.11 27.82 -8.77
C LYS A 239 -2.66 27.34 -8.69
N ASP A 240 -2.45 26.05 -8.40
CA ASP A 240 -1.12 25.48 -8.14
C ASP A 240 -0.17 25.52 -9.35
N VAL A 241 0.64 26.59 -9.41
CA VAL A 241 1.66 26.77 -10.45
C VAL A 241 2.84 25.81 -10.28
N ARG A 242 3.15 25.40 -9.05
CA ARG A 242 4.32 24.53 -8.78
C ARG A 242 4.03 23.11 -9.25
N GLY A 243 2.85 22.58 -8.95
CA GLY A 243 2.39 21.28 -9.44
C GLY A 243 2.34 21.24 -10.97
N MET A 244 1.80 22.29 -11.61
CA MET A 244 1.80 22.41 -13.07
C MET A 244 3.22 22.36 -13.65
N TRP A 245 4.16 23.11 -13.08
CA TRP A 245 5.56 23.10 -13.54
C TRP A 245 6.17 21.71 -13.48
N GLN A 246 6.06 21.03 -12.32
CA GLN A 246 6.59 19.68 -12.14
C GLN A 246 5.98 18.66 -13.11
N LYS A 247 4.72 18.85 -13.51
CA LYS A 247 4.04 17.98 -14.48
C LYS A 247 4.53 18.19 -15.91
N MET A 248 4.93 19.42 -16.26
CA MET A 248 5.43 19.78 -17.59
C MET A 248 6.92 19.46 -17.75
N ASP A 249 7.75 19.78 -16.75
CA ASP A 249 9.21 19.57 -16.70
C ASP A 249 9.52 18.11 -16.30
N ARG A 250 9.18 17.16 -17.18
CA ARG A 250 9.20 15.72 -16.89
C ARG A 250 10.61 15.18 -16.67
N ASP A 251 11.58 15.74 -17.37
CA ASP A 251 12.99 15.36 -17.29
C ASP A 251 13.76 16.17 -16.22
N SER A 252 13.08 17.12 -15.55
CA SER A 252 13.65 17.99 -14.52
C SER A 252 14.87 18.79 -14.99
N ASN A 253 14.97 19.07 -16.29
CA ASN A 253 16.06 19.84 -16.87
C ASN A 253 15.93 21.36 -16.60
N GLY A 254 14.79 21.80 -16.05
CA GLY A 254 14.53 23.18 -15.64
C GLY A 254 13.98 24.08 -16.76
N CYS A 255 13.64 23.51 -17.91
CA CYS A 255 12.92 24.14 -19.00
C CYS A 255 11.82 23.23 -19.55
N VAL A 256 10.82 23.83 -20.21
CA VAL A 256 9.71 23.11 -20.83
C VAL A 256 9.70 23.46 -22.31
N THR A 257 9.59 22.44 -23.15
CA THR A 257 9.43 22.56 -24.61
C THR A 257 7.95 22.58 -25.01
N LEU A 258 7.65 22.93 -26.26
CA LEU A 258 6.26 22.92 -26.73
C LEU A 258 5.69 21.48 -26.74
N GLU A 259 6.53 20.49 -26.99
CA GLU A 259 6.22 19.06 -26.99
C GLU A 259 5.79 18.58 -25.60
N GLU A 260 6.51 19.00 -24.56
CA GLU A 260 6.18 18.69 -23.17
C GLU A 260 4.95 19.44 -22.67
N PHE A 261 4.75 20.66 -23.17
CA PHE A 261 3.57 21.46 -22.87
C PHE A 261 2.33 20.90 -23.55
N ASP A 262 2.36 20.68 -24.86
CA ASP A 262 1.24 20.21 -25.68
C ASP A 262 1.71 19.51 -26.97
N TYR A 263 1.76 18.18 -26.92
CA TYR A 263 2.22 17.32 -28.01
C TYR A 263 1.46 17.53 -29.34
N GLU A 264 0.13 17.65 -29.30
CA GLU A 264 -0.68 17.87 -30.51
C GLU A 264 -0.31 19.19 -31.21
N SER A 265 -0.13 20.27 -30.44
CA SER A 265 0.32 21.56 -30.94
C SER A 265 1.72 21.48 -31.57
N ALA A 266 2.65 20.78 -30.93
CA ALA A 266 3.99 20.59 -31.48
C ALA A 266 3.94 19.80 -32.80
N GLN A 267 3.09 18.77 -32.89
CA GLN A 267 2.96 17.94 -34.08
C GLN A 267 2.48 18.74 -35.31
N VAL A 268 1.54 19.68 -35.14
CA VAL A 268 1.05 20.56 -36.23
C VAL A 268 2.21 21.34 -36.86
N LEU A 269 3.06 21.95 -36.03
CA LEU A 269 4.21 22.71 -36.50
C LEU A 269 5.27 21.79 -37.11
N ALA A 270 5.49 20.60 -36.53
CA ALA A 270 6.52 19.66 -36.98
C ALA A 270 6.22 19.14 -38.40
N HIS A 271 4.95 18.81 -38.67
CA HIS A 271 4.50 18.41 -40.00
C HIS A 271 4.74 19.50 -41.05
N PHE A 272 4.45 20.76 -40.70
CA PHE A 272 4.66 21.88 -41.60
C PHE A 272 6.16 22.16 -41.82
N SER A 273 6.96 22.13 -40.75
CA SER A 273 8.42 22.30 -40.82
C SER A 273 9.08 21.28 -41.73
N LYS A 274 8.70 20.00 -41.58
CA LYS A 274 9.15 18.91 -42.46
C LYS A 274 8.76 19.16 -43.91
N PHE A 275 7.50 19.51 -44.16
CA PHE A 275 7.01 19.80 -45.50
C PHE A 275 7.78 20.93 -46.20
N VAL A 276 8.06 22.01 -45.47
CA VAL A 276 8.84 23.15 -45.99
C VAL A 276 10.28 22.74 -46.31
N THR A 277 10.90 21.97 -45.41
CA THR A 277 12.28 21.50 -45.59
C THR A 277 12.39 20.59 -46.82
N ASP A 278 11.47 19.65 -46.97
CA ASP A 278 11.46 18.67 -48.06
C ASP A 278 11.13 19.32 -49.42
N SER A 279 10.26 20.33 -49.45
CA SER A 279 9.69 20.88 -50.70
C SER A 279 10.33 22.19 -51.17
N PHE A 280 10.77 23.06 -50.24
CA PHE A 280 11.18 24.44 -50.55
C PHE A 280 12.58 24.81 -50.06
N ARG A 281 13.22 23.95 -49.25
CA ARG A 281 14.55 24.14 -48.62
C ARG A 281 14.65 25.30 -47.62
N SER A 282 13.87 26.37 -47.76
CA SER A 282 13.79 27.50 -46.81
C SER A 282 12.38 28.07 -46.68
N TYR A 283 12.11 28.74 -45.56
CA TYR A 283 10.80 29.34 -45.29
C TYR A 283 10.54 30.60 -46.13
N GLU A 284 11.57 31.31 -46.56
CA GLU A 284 11.43 32.44 -47.48
C GLU A 284 10.97 31.97 -48.86
N VAL A 285 11.55 30.89 -49.38
CA VAL A 285 11.11 30.29 -50.63
C VAL A 285 9.67 29.79 -50.49
N ALA A 286 9.35 29.10 -49.39
CA ALA A 286 7.99 28.67 -49.11
C ALA A 286 7.00 29.85 -49.09
N PHE A 287 7.35 30.97 -48.45
CA PHE A 287 6.50 32.16 -48.43
C PHE A 287 6.29 32.73 -49.83
N THR A 288 7.32 32.84 -50.66
CA THR A 288 7.17 33.35 -52.05
C THR A 288 6.30 32.47 -52.94
N VAL A 289 6.21 31.17 -52.65
CA VAL A 289 5.32 30.25 -53.36
C VAL A 289 3.88 30.38 -52.85
N LEU A 290 3.72 30.66 -51.57
CA LEU A 290 2.41 30.88 -50.94
C LEU A 290 1.81 32.26 -51.27
N ASP A 291 2.64 33.30 -51.41
CA ASP A 291 2.30 34.68 -51.81
C ASP A 291 2.46 34.85 -53.33
N ALA A 292 1.57 34.22 -54.09
CA ALA A 292 1.70 34.19 -55.55
C ALA A 292 1.34 35.53 -56.21
N ASP A 293 0.45 36.31 -55.57
CA ASP A 293 0.03 37.63 -56.03
C ASP A 293 0.96 38.76 -55.58
N ARG A 294 1.97 38.45 -54.74
CA ARG A 294 3.03 39.36 -54.26
C ARG A 294 2.49 40.55 -53.48
N ASN A 295 1.43 40.31 -52.72
CA ASN A 295 0.82 41.31 -51.86
C ASN A 295 1.54 41.43 -50.49
N ASN A 296 2.56 40.59 -50.25
CA ASN A 296 3.35 40.44 -49.01
C ASN A 296 2.57 39.85 -47.81
N TYR A 297 1.39 39.26 -48.03
CA TYR A 297 0.60 38.58 -47.00
C TYR A 297 -0.26 37.44 -47.56
N VAL A 298 -0.35 36.33 -46.84
CA VAL A 298 -1.14 35.17 -47.28
C VAL A 298 -2.44 35.07 -46.47
N PRO A 299 -3.63 35.30 -47.05
CA PRO A 299 -4.90 35.03 -46.39
C PRO A 299 -5.19 33.53 -46.30
N PHE A 300 -6.10 33.13 -45.41
CA PHE A 300 -6.39 31.70 -45.16
C PHE A 300 -6.80 30.91 -46.41
N GLU A 301 -7.62 31.50 -47.29
CA GLU A 301 -8.08 30.82 -48.50
C GLU A 301 -6.93 30.51 -49.46
N GLU A 302 -6.01 31.45 -49.65
CA GLU A 302 -4.81 31.26 -50.46
C GLU A 302 -3.87 30.24 -49.80
N PHE A 303 -3.62 30.38 -48.50
CA PHE A 303 -2.78 29.46 -47.73
C PHE A 303 -3.27 28.00 -47.84
N SER A 304 -4.56 27.77 -47.59
CA SER A 304 -5.16 26.45 -47.61
C SER A 304 -5.17 25.84 -49.02
N THR A 305 -5.53 26.63 -50.03
CA THR A 305 -5.58 26.19 -51.43
C THR A 305 -4.19 25.82 -51.94
N ARG A 306 -3.20 26.69 -51.68
CA ARG A 306 -1.82 26.48 -52.15
C ARG A 306 -1.17 25.30 -51.45
N LEU A 307 -1.28 25.17 -50.13
CA LEU A 307 -0.76 24.00 -49.42
C LEU A 307 -1.42 22.70 -49.88
N GLY A 308 -2.73 22.72 -50.17
CA GLY A 308 -3.42 21.58 -50.76
C GLY A 308 -2.89 21.18 -52.14
N GLN A 309 -2.67 22.17 -53.03
CA GLN A 309 -2.07 21.93 -54.36
C GLN A 309 -0.65 21.37 -54.29
N LEU A 310 0.12 21.80 -53.29
CA LEU A 310 1.50 21.37 -53.05
C LEU A 310 1.58 20.02 -52.30
N GLY A 311 0.43 19.42 -51.96
CA GLY A 311 0.35 18.09 -51.38
C GLY A 311 0.50 18.02 -49.85
N PHE A 312 0.28 19.13 -49.13
CA PHE A 312 0.23 19.12 -47.68
C PHE A 312 -1.05 18.42 -47.19
N LYS A 313 -0.88 17.36 -46.38
CA LYS A 313 -1.98 16.44 -46.01
C LYS A 313 -2.60 16.70 -44.62
N HIS A 314 -2.12 17.70 -43.89
CA HIS A 314 -2.55 17.98 -42.52
C HIS A 314 -3.49 19.20 -42.46
N SER A 315 -4.13 19.42 -41.30
CA SER A 315 -5.06 20.53 -41.08
C SER A 315 -4.39 21.88 -41.34
N THR A 316 -4.82 22.57 -42.39
CA THR A 316 -4.35 23.92 -42.73
C THR A 316 -4.97 24.98 -41.83
N ALA A 317 -6.16 24.73 -41.27
CA ALA A 317 -6.85 25.64 -40.36
C ALA A 317 -6.11 25.81 -39.03
N ASP A 318 -5.74 24.70 -38.40
CA ASP A 318 -5.01 24.72 -37.12
C ASP A 318 -3.61 25.32 -37.30
N LEU A 319 -2.96 24.98 -38.42
CA LEU A 319 -1.66 25.53 -38.78
C LEU A 319 -1.74 27.05 -39.03
N PHE A 320 -2.71 27.53 -39.82
CA PHE A 320 -2.87 28.96 -40.07
C PHE A 320 -3.11 29.73 -38.77
N ALA A 321 -3.99 29.21 -37.91
CA ALA A 321 -4.27 29.82 -36.60
C ALA A 321 -3.05 29.80 -35.66
N ALA A 322 -2.16 28.82 -35.82
CA ALA A 322 -0.90 28.73 -35.07
C ALA A 322 0.17 29.72 -35.56
N LEU A 323 0.24 29.94 -36.87
CA LEU A 323 1.19 30.86 -37.51
C LEU A 323 0.76 32.32 -37.36
N ASP A 324 -0.53 32.63 -37.46
CA ASP A 324 -1.09 33.97 -37.32
C ASP A 324 -1.04 34.43 -35.85
N LEU A 325 0.13 34.94 -35.45
CA LEU A 325 0.42 35.35 -34.08
C LEU A 325 -0.49 36.50 -33.62
N GLN A 326 -0.78 37.43 -34.52
CA GLN A 326 -1.57 38.62 -34.24
C GLN A 326 -3.08 38.40 -34.39
N ASN A 327 -3.50 37.24 -34.89
CA ASN A 327 -4.90 36.92 -35.21
C ASN A 327 -5.50 37.94 -36.19
N THR A 328 -4.73 38.30 -37.22
CA THR A 328 -5.11 39.30 -38.24
C THR A 328 -5.85 38.68 -39.42
N GLY A 329 -5.89 37.34 -39.52
CA GLY A 329 -6.41 36.63 -40.68
C GLY A 329 -5.46 36.64 -41.88
N ARG A 330 -4.20 37.05 -41.69
CA ARG A 330 -3.17 37.19 -42.71
C ARG A 330 -1.82 36.72 -42.15
N LEU A 331 -1.06 35.99 -42.94
CA LEU A 331 0.29 35.57 -42.60
C LEU A 331 1.32 36.41 -43.34
N TYR A 332 2.31 36.91 -42.63
CA TYR A 332 3.45 37.62 -43.19
C TYR A 332 4.69 36.73 -43.13
N GLN A 333 5.73 37.06 -43.91
CA GLN A 333 6.99 36.31 -43.89
C GLN A 333 7.57 36.19 -42.46
N GLU A 334 7.39 37.22 -41.64
CA GLU A 334 7.83 37.25 -40.24
C GLU A 334 7.18 36.16 -39.37
N ASP A 335 5.95 35.74 -39.70
CA ASP A 335 5.22 34.70 -38.96
C ASP A 335 5.87 33.31 -39.10
N PHE A 336 6.75 33.11 -40.08
CA PHE A 336 7.47 31.86 -40.32
C PHE A 336 8.85 31.82 -39.66
N ARG A 337 9.41 32.98 -39.29
CA ARG A 337 10.81 33.13 -38.84
C ARG A 337 11.14 32.30 -37.60
N PHE A 338 10.17 32.05 -36.73
CA PHE A 338 10.40 31.27 -35.53
C PHE A 338 10.66 29.78 -35.83
N LEU A 339 10.14 29.28 -36.95
CA LEU A 339 10.30 27.89 -37.37
C LEU A 339 11.73 27.57 -37.82
N GLU A 340 12.46 28.55 -38.36
CA GLU A 340 13.90 28.40 -38.67
C GLU A 340 14.75 28.08 -37.44
N LYS A 341 14.35 28.63 -36.29
CA LYS A 341 15.05 28.45 -35.01
C LYS A 341 14.57 27.23 -34.25
N TRP A 342 13.43 26.66 -34.65
CA TRP A 342 12.81 25.54 -33.96
C TRP A 342 13.30 24.23 -34.58
N GLN A 343 14.25 23.59 -33.90
CA GLN A 343 14.74 22.25 -34.26
C GLN A 343 13.88 21.21 -33.55
N THR A 344 13.10 20.45 -34.30
CA THR A 344 12.27 19.36 -33.75
C THR A 344 13.17 18.21 -33.32
N GLN A 345 12.94 17.65 -32.12
CA GLN A 345 13.48 16.34 -31.79
C GLN A 345 12.71 15.25 -32.57
N PRO A 346 13.33 14.10 -32.88
CA PRO A 346 12.63 13.01 -33.53
C PRO A 346 11.40 12.59 -32.69
N ILE A 347 10.24 12.56 -33.33
CA ILE A 347 8.98 12.19 -32.68
C ILE A 347 9.02 10.70 -32.34
N ASP A 348 9.07 10.37 -31.05
CA ASP A 348 8.91 9.00 -30.56
C ASP A 348 7.41 8.62 -30.57
N PRO A 349 6.99 7.61 -31.37
CA PRO A 349 5.60 7.18 -31.46
C PRO A 349 5.01 6.68 -30.13
N ASP A 350 5.83 6.22 -29.18
CA ASP A 350 5.36 5.63 -27.92
C ASP A 350 4.83 6.66 -26.92
N CYS A 351 5.15 7.96 -27.10
CA CYS A 351 4.67 9.02 -26.20
C CYS A 351 3.16 9.32 -26.31
N ALA A 352 2.49 8.89 -27.37
CA ALA A 352 1.05 9.07 -27.55
C ALA A 352 0.20 8.09 -26.70
N GLY A 353 0.79 6.99 -26.24
CA GLY A 353 0.07 5.88 -25.58
C GLY A 353 -0.42 6.15 -24.15
N SER A 354 0.01 7.23 -23.50
CA SER A 354 -0.21 7.43 -22.05
C SER A 354 -1.23 8.52 -21.68
N LEU A 355 -2.01 9.06 -22.63
CA LEU A 355 -2.88 10.23 -22.39
C LEU A 355 -4.39 10.04 -22.56
N ILE A 356 -4.91 8.80 -22.54
CA ILE A 356 -6.37 8.59 -22.43
C ILE A 356 -6.67 7.46 -21.43
N LEU A 357 -6.82 7.82 -20.16
CA LEU A 357 -7.71 7.12 -19.26
C LEU A 357 -8.41 8.15 -18.37
N SER A 358 -9.68 8.41 -18.67
CA SER A 358 -10.66 8.76 -17.64
C SER A 358 -11.93 7.92 -17.86
N PRO A 359 -12.55 7.43 -16.77
CA PRO A 359 -13.57 6.39 -16.84
C PRO A 359 -14.98 7.00 -16.95
N GLY A 360 -15.85 6.32 -17.69
CA GLY A 360 -17.30 6.51 -17.59
C GLY A 360 -17.98 6.64 -18.94
N GLN A 361 -18.54 5.53 -19.43
CA GLN A 361 -19.99 5.33 -19.56
C GLN A 361 -20.25 3.99 -20.24
N SER A 362 -20.61 3.01 -19.42
CA SER A 362 -21.25 1.78 -19.88
C SER A 362 -22.67 2.09 -20.34
N GLN A 363 -22.99 1.77 -21.59
CA GLN A 363 -24.31 1.29 -21.94
C GLN A 363 -24.27 0.31 -23.12
N ALA A 364 -24.37 -0.96 -22.73
CA ALA A 364 -25.32 -1.96 -23.22
C ALA A 364 -25.20 -2.56 -24.65
N VAL A 365 -25.39 -3.89 -24.60
CA VAL A 365 -25.82 -4.84 -25.62
C VAL A 365 -24.74 -5.31 -26.59
N ARG A 366 -24.28 -6.55 -26.38
CA ARG A 366 -24.05 -7.52 -27.47
C ARG A 366 -24.01 -8.97 -26.95
N SER A 367 -24.54 -9.82 -27.82
CA SER A 367 -24.93 -11.23 -27.72
C SER A 367 -23.88 -12.22 -27.24
N GLU A 368 -24.37 -13.34 -26.70
CA GLU A 368 -23.72 -14.42 -25.95
C GLU A 368 -22.63 -15.25 -26.68
N GLU A 369 -22.15 -14.87 -27.87
CA GLU A 369 -21.19 -15.68 -28.64
C GLU A 369 -19.87 -14.96 -29.00
N SER A 370 -19.63 -13.75 -28.48
CA SER A 370 -18.52 -12.89 -28.92
C SER A 370 -17.33 -12.76 -27.93
N TRP A 371 -17.25 -13.58 -26.89
CA TRP A 371 -16.23 -13.38 -25.83
C TRP A 371 -14.86 -14.02 -26.12
N PHE A 372 -14.74 -14.93 -27.10
CA PHE A 372 -13.49 -15.64 -27.39
C PHE A 372 -12.97 -15.37 -28.80
N HIS A 373 -12.48 -14.15 -29.02
CA HIS A 373 -11.47 -13.90 -30.05
C HIS A 373 -10.07 -14.01 -29.42
N PRO A 374 -9.01 -14.38 -30.17
CA PRO A 374 -7.63 -14.54 -29.68
C PRO A 374 -6.97 -13.26 -29.12
N ALA A 375 -7.73 -12.17 -29.03
CA ALA A 375 -7.31 -10.83 -28.66
C ALA A 375 -8.14 -10.27 -27.49
N THR A 376 -8.58 -11.13 -26.55
CA THR A 376 -9.25 -10.67 -25.32
C THR A 376 -8.26 -9.99 -24.38
N THR A 377 -8.07 -8.70 -24.59
CA THR A 377 -7.42 -7.80 -23.64
C THR A 377 -8.30 -7.68 -22.40
N GLY A 378 -7.85 -8.18 -21.24
CA GLY A 378 -8.60 -8.11 -19.97
C GLY A 378 -8.36 -9.31 -19.03
N ALA A 379 -9.20 -9.44 -18.01
CA ALA A 379 -9.10 -10.48 -16.98
C ALA A 379 -9.27 -11.91 -17.54
N ALA A 380 -10.14 -12.09 -18.54
CA ALA A 380 -10.36 -13.38 -19.20
C ALA A 380 -9.12 -13.86 -19.99
N GLY A 381 -8.43 -12.95 -20.69
CA GLY A 381 -7.17 -13.27 -21.37
C GLY A 381 -6.04 -13.62 -20.40
N ARG A 382 -5.97 -12.93 -19.26
CA ARG A 382 -5.01 -13.26 -18.18
C ARG A 382 -5.28 -14.64 -17.58
N PHE A 383 -6.53 -14.98 -17.32
CA PHE A 383 -6.91 -16.31 -16.84
C PHE A 383 -6.54 -17.40 -17.84
N GLN A 384 -6.82 -17.20 -19.14
CA GLN A 384 -6.43 -18.15 -20.17
C GLN A 384 -4.90 -18.36 -20.26
N SER A 385 -4.11 -17.30 -20.11
CA SER A 385 -2.65 -17.41 -20.03
C SER A 385 -2.19 -18.16 -18.78
N ALA A 386 -2.78 -17.88 -17.62
CA ALA A 386 -2.47 -18.57 -16.37
C ALA A 386 -2.80 -20.07 -16.44
N CYS A 387 -3.96 -20.45 -17.02
CA CYS A 387 -4.31 -21.85 -17.25
C CYS A 387 -3.25 -22.58 -18.09
N LYS A 388 -2.74 -21.93 -19.15
CA LYS A 388 -1.67 -22.47 -19.99
C LYS A 388 -0.35 -22.64 -19.23
N GLU A 389 0.03 -21.67 -18.41
CA GLU A 389 1.26 -21.75 -17.60
C GLU A 389 1.22 -22.88 -16.56
N VAL A 390 0.04 -23.12 -15.98
CA VAL A 390 -0.19 -24.22 -15.02
C VAL A 390 -0.35 -25.58 -15.72
N GLY A 391 -0.33 -25.60 -17.07
CA GLY A 391 -0.46 -26.81 -17.87
C GLY A 391 -1.89 -27.36 -17.94
N TRP A 392 -2.90 -26.56 -17.57
CA TRP A 392 -4.30 -26.92 -17.71
C TRP A 392 -4.85 -26.40 -19.04
N SER A 393 -5.17 -27.32 -19.95
CA SER A 393 -5.60 -27.02 -21.31
C SER A 393 -6.99 -27.57 -21.64
N GLU A 394 -7.79 -27.94 -20.64
CA GLU A 394 -9.17 -28.42 -20.84
C GLU A 394 -10.13 -27.25 -21.18
N ASP A 395 -11.43 -27.38 -20.90
CA ASP A 395 -12.47 -26.39 -21.20
C ASP A 395 -12.32 -25.09 -20.38
N VAL A 396 -11.31 -24.28 -20.75
CA VAL A 396 -11.02 -22.96 -20.16
C VAL A 396 -12.23 -22.02 -20.21
N PRO A 397 -13.00 -21.94 -21.32
CA PRO A 397 -14.23 -21.16 -21.36
C PRO A 397 -15.28 -21.64 -20.33
N GLY A 398 -15.47 -22.96 -20.22
CA GLY A 398 -16.38 -23.55 -19.23
C GLY A 398 -15.98 -23.23 -17.78
N ALA A 399 -14.68 -23.33 -17.45
CA ALA A 399 -14.18 -22.98 -16.14
C ALA A 399 -14.33 -21.48 -15.83
N TRP A 400 -14.04 -20.60 -16.79
CA TRP A 400 -14.29 -19.16 -16.61
C TRP A 400 -15.76 -18.88 -16.29
N CYS A 401 -16.69 -19.46 -17.06
CA CYS A 401 -18.12 -19.29 -16.82
C CYS A 401 -18.58 -19.90 -15.48
N ALA A 402 -17.95 -20.99 -15.03
CA ALA A 402 -18.25 -21.62 -13.75
C ALA A 402 -17.78 -20.77 -12.55
N LEU A 403 -16.67 -20.03 -12.70
CA LEU A 403 -16.09 -19.17 -11.67
C LEU A 403 -16.70 -17.75 -11.68
N ASP A 404 -16.95 -17.16 -12.85
CA ASP A 404 -17.60 -15.84 -12.98
C ASP A 404 -19.13 -15.95 -12.90
N LYS A 405 -19.64 -16.53 -11.81
CA LYS A 405 -21.09 -16.69 -11.58
C LYS A 405 -21.83 -15.36 -11.58
N ARG A 406 -21.13 -14.27 -11.26
CA ARG A 406 -21.64 -12.91 -11.20
C ARG A 406 -21.71 -12.23 -12.57
N LYS A 407 -21.11 -12.82 -13.61
CA LYS A 407 -20.94 -12.22 -14.94
C LYS A 407 -20.31 -10.83 -14.85
N ALA A 408 -19.39 -10.64 -13.91
CA ALA A 408 -18.74 -9.37 -13.64
C ALA A 408 -17.66 -9.05 -14.69
N GLY A 409 -17.18 -10.06 -15.43
CA GLY A 409 -16.05 -9.93 -16.35
C GLY A 409 -14.70 -9.87 -15.63
N SER A 410 -14.66 -10.17 -14.34
CA SER A 410 -13.47 -10.24 -13.48
C SER A 410 -13.66 -11.32 -12.42
N LEU A 411 -12.60 -12.05 -12.10
CA LEU A 411 -12.58 -13.05 -11.02
C LEU A 411 -11.85 -12.48 -9.79
N THR A 412 -12.39 -12.67 -8.60
CA THR A 412 -11.65 -12.45 -7.35
C THR A 412 -10.98 -13.74 -6.87
N LEU A 413 -10.06 -13.63 -5.91
CA LEU A 413 -9.48 -14.83 -5.29
C LEU A 413 -10.58 -15.71 -4.66
N GLN A 414 -11.60 -15.09 -4.08
CA GLN A 414 -12.71 -15.81 -3.47
C GLN A 414 -13.57 -16.58 -4.49
N ASP A 415 -13.61 -16.14 -5.75
CA ASP A 415 -14.28 -16.89 -6.82
C ASP A 415 -13.49 -18.13 -7.24
N ILE A 416 -12.14 -18.08 -7.17
CA ILE A 416 -11.22 -19.15 -7.59
C ILE A 416 -10.95 -20.15 -6.46
N ASP A 417 -10.61 -19.64 -5.29
CA ASP A 417 -10.31 -20.38 -4.06
C ASP A 417 -10.99 -19.67 -2.87
N PRO A 418 -12.23 -20.06 -2.53
CA PRO A 418 -12.97 -19.47 -1.43
C PRO A 418 -12.23 -19.56 -0.09
N SER A 419 -11.51 -20.66 0.15
CA SER A 419 -10.79 -20.91 1.40
C SER A 419 -9.57 -20.00 1.53
N ALA A 420 -8.80 -19.82 0.45
CA ALA A 420 -7.69 -18.86 0.43
C ALA A 420 -8.19 -17.41 0.54
N GLY A 421 -9.29 -17.08 -0.16
CA GLY A 421 -9.93 -15.77 -0.06
C GLY A 421 -10.35 -15.42 1.37
N GLU A 422 -11.07 -16.33 2.05
CA GLU A 422 -11.50 -16.14 3.44
C GLU A 422 -10.32 -16.06 4.42
N ALA A 423 -9.26 -16.85 4.19
CA ALA A 423 -8.03 -16.77 4.97
C ALA A 423 -7.38 -15.38 4.87
N LEU A 424 -7.28 -14.81 3.67
CA LEU A 424 -6.70 -13.48 3.47
C LEU A 424 -7.58 -12.36 4.04
N VAL A 425 -8.90 -12.45 3.90
CA VAL A 425 -9.83 -11.46 4.47
C VAL A 425 -9.73 -11.47 6.00
N SER A 426 -9.81 -12.64 6.62
CA SER A 426 -9.71 -12.77 8.07
C SER A 426 -8.36 -12.26 8.60
N PHE A 427 -7.25 -12.54 7.89
CA PHE A 427 -5.93 -12.03 8.24
C PHE A 427 -5.84 -10.51 8.10
N ARG A 428 -6.35 -9.96 6.99
CA ARG A 428 -6.38 -8.51 6.74
C ARG A 428 -7.16 -7.79 7.82
N ASP A 429 -8.38 -8.24 8.11
CA ASP A 429 -9.27 -7.59 9.09
C ASP A 429 -8.64 -7.59 10.49
N TRP A 430 -8.06 -8.73 10.89
CA TRP A 430 -7.27 -8.82 12.12
C TRP A 430 -6.06 -7.88 12.11
N ALA A 431 -5.28 -7.83 11.02
CA ALA A 431 -4.10 -6.99 10.93
C ALA A 431 -4.44 -5.50 11.01
N VAL A 432 -5.52 -5.08 10.34
CA VAL A 432 -6.04 -3.70 10.39
C VAL A 432 -6.55 -3.36 11.79
N GLU A 433 -7.32 -4.24 12.42
CA GLU A 433 -7.83 -4.02 13.78
C GLU A 433 -6.69 -3.94 14.81
N GLN A 434 -5.71 -4.85 14.74
CA GLN A 434 -4.65 -4.94 15.73
C GLN A 434 -3.54 -3.90 15.50
N PHE A 435 -3.17 -3.60 14.25
CA PHE A 435 -1.98 -2.80 13.91
C PHE A 435 -2.26 -1.56 13.07
N GLY A 436 -3.51 -1.36 12.64
CA GLY A 436 -3.96 -0.22 11.83
C GLY A 436 -3.82 -0.42 10.32
N SER A 437 -2.91 -1.28 9.86
CA SER A 437 -2.76 -1.67 8.46
C SER A 437 -2.00 -3.01 8.36
N VAL A 438 -2.15 -3.71 7.24
CA VAL A 438 -1.40 -4.94 6.96
C VAL A 438 0.10 -4.64 6.83
N LYS A 439 0.46 -3.53 6.17
CA LYS A 439 1.85 -3.10 6.05
C LYS A 439 2.53 -2.89 7.41
N THR A 440 1.89 -2.17 8.33
CA THR A 440 2.44 -1.95 9.67
C THR A 440 2.38 -3.20 10.55
N CYS A 441 1.45 -4.12 10.30
CA CYS A 441 1.45 -5.45 10.91
C CYS A 441 2.73 -6.19 10.54
N PHE A 442 3.11 -6.23 9.26
CA PHE A 442 4.32 -6.92 8.82
C PHE A 442 5.61 -6.37 9.41
N MET A 443 5.70 -5.07 9.64
CA MET A 443 6.83 -4.47 10.39
C MET A 443 6.92 -4.93 11.84
N VAL A 444 5.85 -5.47 12.41
CA VAL A 444 5.82 -6.04 13.76
C VAL A 444 6.10 -7.54 13.75
N LEU A 445 5.64 -8.24 12.70
CA LEU A 445 5.92 -9.67 12.49
C LEU A 445 7.41 -9.92 12.21
N ASP A 446 8.09 -8.98 11.55
CA ASP A 446 9.55 -8.95 11.32
C ASP A 446 10.30 -8.56 12.61
N ASP A 447 10.43 -9.52 13.54
CA ASP A 447 11.06 -9.32 14.84
C ASP A 447 12.56 -9.05 14.74
N ASP A 448 13.24 -9.68 13.76
CA ASP A 448 14.68 -9.61 13.58
C ASP A 448 15.14 -8.47 12.66
N GLY A 449 14.19 -7.81 11.97
CA GLY A 449 14.45 -6.68 11.09
C GLY A 449 15.13 -7.10 9.78
N SER A 450 14.92 -8.35 9.36
CA SER A 450 15.47 -8.91 8.13
C SER A 450 14.77 -8.38 6.88
N ASN A 451 13.65 -7.66 7.02
CA ASN A 451 12.69 -7.29 5.97
C ASN A 451 11.99 -8.50 5.31
N GLU A 452 12.13 -9.68 5.89
CA GLU A 452 11.48 -10.91 5.44
C GLU A 452 10.78 -11.57 6.63
N VAL A 453 9.58 -12.11 6.41
CA VAL A 453 8.85 -12.84 7.45
C VAL A 453 8.70 -14.28 6.97
N THR A 454 9.40 -15.20 7.63
CA THR A 454 9.33 -16.63 7.34
C THR A 454 7.98 -17.21 7.77
N SER A 455 7.65 -18.40 7.25
CA SER A 455 6.44 -19.11 7.68
C SER A 455 6.41 -19.41 9.19
N PHE A 456 7.58 -19.53 9.82
CA PHE A 456 7.69 -19.76 11.25
C PHE A 456 7.40 -18.47 12.04
N GLU A 457 8.06 -17.37 11.71
CA GLU A 457 7.84 -16.07 12.35
C GLU A 457 6.40 -15.60 12.19
N PHE A 458 5.84 -15.75 10.99
CA PHE A 458 4.44 -15.41 10.73
C PHE A 458 3.49 -16.16 11.68
N LYS A 459 3.66 -17.48 11.83
CA LYS A 459 2.82 -18.29 12.72
C LYS A 459 3.02 -17.94 14.18
N GLN A 460 4.27 -17.80 14.61
CA GLN A 460 4.58 -17.45 16.00
C GLN A 460 4.02 -16.09 16.37
N ALA A 461 4.15 -15.10 15.48
CA ALA A 461 3.62 -13.78 15.74
C ALA A 461 2.09 -13.75 15.63
N CYS A 462 1.46 -14.47 14.69
CA CYS A 462 0.01 -14.68 14.68
C CYS A 462 -0.49 -15.23 16.03
N ARG A 463 0.18 -16.24 16.61
CA ARG A 463 -0.16 -16.78 17.94
C ARG A 463 0.02 -15.75 19.04
N ALA A 464 1.20 -15.12 19.11
CA ALA A 464 1.55 -14.15 20.13
C ALA A 464 0.62 -12.92 20.16
N TYR A 465 0.06 -12.54 19.00
CA TYR A 465 -0.87 -11.44 18.84
C TYR A 465 -2.35 -11.87 18.73
N GLY A 466 -2.65 -13.17 18.91
CA GLY A 466 -4.02 -13.68 19.06
C GLY A 466 -4.82 -13.81 17.76
N TYR A 467 -4.18 -14.03 16.61
CA TYR A 467 -4.87 -14.37 15.37
C TYR A 467 -5.45 -15.79 15.45
N ARG A 468 -6.78 -15.92 15.31
CA ARG A 468 -7.50 -17.21 15.33
C ARG A 468 -7.79 -17.79 13.94
N GLY A 469 -7.47 -17.08 12.86
CA GLY A 469 -7.73 -17.56 11.51
C GLY A 469 -6.67 -18.56 11.01
N PRO A 470 -6.83 -19.08 9.79
CA PRO A 470 -5.97 -20.13 9.25
C PRO A 470 -4.61 -19.57 8.76
N ALA A 471 -3.69 -19.30 9.69
CA ALA A 471 -2.38 -18.68 9.41
C ALA A 471 -1.54 -19.42 8.35
N LYS A 472 -1.61 -20.76 8.31
CA LYS A 472 -0.93 -21.57 7.28
C LYS A 472 -1.46 -21.27 5.87
N LEU A 473 -2.77 -21.15 5.72
CA LEU A 473 -3.40 -20.87 4.44
C LEU A 473 -3.17 -19.41 4.02
N ALA A 474 -3.29 -18.47 4.97
CA ALA A 474 -2.99 -17.06 4.72
C ALA A 474 -1.54 -16.87 4.23
N PHE A 475 -0.57 -17.48 4.91
CA PHE A 475 0.83 -17.43 4.49
C PHE A 475 1.04 -18.00 3.08
N LYS A 476 0.47 -19.19 2.80
CA LYS A 476 0.60 -19.84 1.48
C LYS A 476 -0.05 -19.01 0.37
N ALA A 477 -1.16 -18.34 0.67
CA ALA A 477 -1.85 -17.48 -0.29
C ALA A 477 -1.08 -16.18 -0.57
N LEU A 478 -0.29 -15.69 0.40
CA LEU A 478 0.58 -14.52 0.23
C LEU A 478 1.91 -14.87 -0.46
N ASP A 479 2.42 -16.09 -0.26
CA ASP A 479 3.69 -16.58 -0.83
C ASP A 479 3.54 -16.97 -2.31
N THR A 480 3.19 -16.00 -3.15
CA THR A 480 2.93 -16.21 -4.59
C THR A 480 4.17 -16.61 -5.38
N ASN A 481 5.36 -16.29 -4.88
CA ASN A 481 6.65 -16.62 -5.48
C ASN A 481 7.28 -17.92 -4.93
N GLY A 482 6.67 -18.53 -3.91
CA GLY A 482 7.11 -19.79 -3.32
C GLY A 482 8.48 -19.71 -2.64
N ARG A 483 8.89 -18.52 -2.18
CA ARG A 483 10.19 -18.31 -1.51
C ARG A 483 10.19 -18.88 -0.08
N GLY A 484 9.02 -19.11 0.50
CA GLY A 484 8.89 -19.50 1.91
C GLY A 484 9.09 -18.34 2.89
N ALA A 485 9.17 -17.11 2.38
CA ALA A 485 9.30 -15.87 3.13
C ALA A 485 8.52 -14.75 2.43
N LEU A 486 7.92 -13.86 3.22
CA LEU A 486 7.09 -12.76 2.76
C LEU A 486 7.80 -11.43 3.01
N CYS A 487 7.86 -10.56 2.01
CA CYS A 487 8.31 -9.18 2.21
C CYS A 487 7.12 -8.20 2.29
N THR A 488 7.40 -6.93 2.61
CA THR A 488 6.35 -5.91 2.69
C THR A 488 5.60 -5.72 1.36
N ASP A 489 6.28 -5.89 0.22
CA ASP A 489 5.66 -5.75 -1.11
C ASP A 489 4.71 -6.91 -1.43
N ASP A 490 4.98 -8.11 -0.89
CA ASP A 490 4.13 -9.29 -1.08
C ASP A 490 2.75 -9.11 -0.40
N VAL A 491 2.61 -8.17 0.54
CA VAL A 491 1.41 -8.00 1.37
C VAL A 491 0.80 -6.62 1.35
N ALA A 492 1.53 -5.61 0.84
CA ALA A 492 1.06 -4.22 0.78
C ALA A 492 -0.26 -4.07 0.01
N PHE A 493 -0.51 -4.94 -0.97
CA PHE A 493 -1.75 -4.91 -1.74
C PHE A 493 -2.99 -5.19 -0.87
N LEU A 494 -2.86 -5.93 0.24
CA LEU A 494 -4.00 -6.28 1.11
C LEU A 494 -4.63 -5.06 1.79
N ASP A 495 -3.88 -3.97 1.96
CA ASP A 495 -4.45 -2.72 2.50
C ASP A 495 -5.49 -2.10 1.55
N GLU A 496 -5.36 -2.33 0.25
CA GLU A 496 -6.24 -1.81 -0.81
C GLU A 496 -7.18 -2.90 -1.38
N TRP A 497 -6.98 -4.15 -0.99
CA TRP A 497 -7.75 -5.29 -1.45
C TRP A 497 -9.13 -5.32 -0.78
N ALA A 498 -10.18 -5.43 -1.61
CA ALA A 498 -11.58 -5.37 -1.16
C ALA A 498 -12.25 -6.75 -0.98
N GLY A 499 -11.51 -7.85 -1.11
CA GLY A 499 -12.06 -9.22 -1.12
C GLY A 499 -12.49 -9.68 -2.51
#